data_AF-A0A7H1PR59-F1
#
_entry.id   AF-A0A7H1PR59-F1
#
_cell.length_a   1.000
_cell.length_b   1.000
_cell.length_c   1.000
_cell.angle_alpha   90.00
_cell.angle_beta   90.00
_cell.angle_gamma   90.00
#
_symmetry.space_group_name_H-M   'P 1'
#
loop_
_entity.id
_entity.type
_entity.pdbx_description
1 polymer ?
#
loop_
_entity_poly.entity_id
_entity_poly.type
_entity_poly.pdbx_seq_one_letter_code
_entity_poly.pdbx_strand_id
1 'polypeptide(L)'
;MLRASSRRRAAGLAAAMAAVALLPMASAAPASAQTLPAHVWYVQQDGWGNTKYDVTFNGIVSPDGPEHYTIDGELDGYCSHGAATRQSVTFGYRNWNGTWHYKSAWCDETPVHISVRGTRHDGGSVEMIVGATSGVFNLYDYGPVEFYKIGY
;
A
#
# COMPACT_ATOMS: atom_id res chain seq x y z
N MET A 1 -60.00 -40.82 -43.33
CA MET A 1 -59.86 -39.39 -43.71
C MET A 1 -58.45 -38.92 -43.33
N LEU A 2 -57.49 -38.98 -44.25
CA LEU A 2 -56.16 -38.41 -44.09
C LEU A 2 -56.01 -37.27 -45.09
N ARG A 3 -55.85 -36.04 -44.61
CA ARG A 3 -55.59 -34.85 -45.42
C ARG A 3 -54.16 -34.40 -45.17
N ALA A 4 -53.35 -34.50 -46.22
CA ALA A 4 -52.08 -33.82 -46.32
C ALA A 4 -52.29 -32.32 -46.59
N SER A 5 -51.50 -31.45 -45.97
CA SER A 5 -51.21 -30.11 -46.50
C SER A 5 -49.93 -29.52 -45.89
N SER A 6 -48.86 -29.69 -46.68
CA SER A 6 -47.76 -28.75 -46.92
C SER A 6 -47.77 -27.42 -46.14
N ARG A 7 -46.66 -27.15 -45.43
CA ARG A 7 -46.16 -25.79 -45.21
C ARG A 7 -44.67 -25.73 -45.55
N ARG A 8 -44.38 -25.09 -46.68
CA ARG A 8 -43.07 -24.57 -47.08
C ARG A 8 -42.75 -23.31 -46.25
N ARG A 9 -41.55 -23.21 -45.69
CA ARG A 9 -40.85 -21.95 -45.38
C ARG A 9 -39.35 -22.23 -45.60
N ALA A 10 -38.81 -21.77 -46.74
CA ALA A 10 -37.93 -20.60 -46.85
C ALA A 10 -36.62 -20.81 -46.06
N ALA A 11 -35.52 -21.24 -46.69
CA ALA A 11 -34.51 -20.37 -47.31
C ALA A 11 -34.17 -19.21 -46.35
N GLY A 12 -33.08 -19.20 -45.60
CA GLY A 12 -31.71 -19.47 -46.02
C GLY A 12 -31.03 -18.13 -46.29
N LEU A 13 -30.28 -17.60 -45.32
CA LEU A 13 -29.10 -16.74 -45.54
C LEU A 13 -28.46 -16.41 -44.20
N ALA A 14 -27.26 -16.95 -44.04
CA ALA A 14 -26.30 -16.61 -43.01
C ALA A 14 -25.67 -15.24 -43.31
N ALA A 15 -25.46 -14.46 -42.26
CA ALA A 15 -24.45 -13.39 -42.25
C ALA A 15 -23.93 -13.26 -40.83
N ALA A 16 -22.89 -14.04 -40.52
CA ALA A 16 -22.07 -13.83 -39.33
C ALA A 16 -21.14 -12.64 -39.62
N MET A 17 -21.42 -11.49 -39.02
CA MET A 17 -20.49 -10.37 -39.00
C MET A 17 -19.58 -10.51 -37.78
N ALA A 18 -18.42 -11.12 -37.96
CA ALA A 18 -17.34 -11.06 -37.00
C ALA A 18 -16.70 -9.66 -37.06
N ALA A 19 -17.12 -8.77 -36.17
CA ALA A 19 -16.43 -7.51 -35.94
C ALA A 19 -15.14 -7.80 -35.15
N VAL A 20 -14.01 -7.92 -35.84
CA VAL A 20 -12.69 -7.90 -35.20
C VAL A 20 -12.41 -6.47 -34.78
N ALA A 21 -12.76 -6.13 -33.53
CA ALA A 21 -12.32 -4.90 -32.91
C ALA A 21 -10.80 -4.99 -32.69
N LEU A 22 -10.04 -4.33 -33.57
CA LEU A 22 -8.64 -3.99 -33.32
C LEU A 22 -8.62 -3.01 -32.14
N LEU A 23 -8.54 -3.55 -30.92
CA LEU A 23 -8.22 -2.76 -29.75
C LEU A 23 -6.84 -2.14 -29.96
N PRO A 24 -6.68 -0.80 -29.85
CA PRO A 24 -5.35 -0.24 -29.76
C PRO A 24 -4.68 -0.87 -28.54
N MET A 25 -3.62 -1.64 -28.77
CA MET A 25 -2.70 -2.00 -27.71
C MET A 25 -2.09 -0.69 -27.22
N ALA A 26 -2.68 -0.12 -26.17
CA ALA A 26 -2.05 0.93 -25.41
C ALA A 26 -0.73 0.35 -24.91
N SER A 27 0.39 0.76 -25.51
CA SER A 27 1.69 0.46 -24.96
C SER A 27 1.72 1.14 -23.58
N ALA A 28 1.61 0.35 -22.51
CA ALA A 28 1.96 0.84 -21.20
C ALA A 28 3.42 1.31 -21.32
N ALA A 29 3.63 2.64 -21.28
CA ALA A 29 4.98 3.17 -21.19
C ALA A 29 5.65 2.54 -19.96
N PRO A 30 6.95 2.16 -20.05
CA PRO A 30 7.67 1.65 -18.88
C PRO A 30 7.52 2.65 -17.74
N ALA A 31 7.20 2.14 -16.56
CA ALA A 31 6.84 2.97 -15.43
C ALA A 31 8.12 3.59 -14.84
N SER A 32 8.66 4.65 -15.43
CA SER A 32 9.95 5.24 -15.07
C SER A 32 10.26 5.19 -13.56
N ALA A 33 11.41 4.62 -13.21
CA ALA A 33 11.97 4.63 -11.87
C ALA A 33 11.93 6.04 -11.25
N GLN A 34 11.19 6.21 -10.15
CA GLN A 34 10.98 7.50 -9.50
C GLN A 34 11.19 7.41 -7.99
N THR A 35 12.02 8.31 -7.46
CA THR A 35 12.10 8.57 -6.01
C THR A 35 10.89 9.39 -5.58
N LEU A 36 10.19 8.94 -4.55
CA LEU A 36 9.00 9.59 -4.02
C LEU A 36 9.23 10.08 -2.59
N PRO A 37 8.71 11.26 -2.21
CA PRO A 37 8.61 11.62 -0.81
C PRO A 37 7.63 10.66 -0.10
N ALA A 38 8.01 10.23 1.10
CA ALA A 38 7.20 9.36 1.95
C ALA A 38 6.78 10.15 3.20
N HIS A 39 5.48 10.17 3.44
CA HIS A 39 4.86 10.74 4.63
C HIS A 39 3.80 9.76 5.12
N VAL A 40 4.00 9.21 6.31
CA VAL A 40 3.13 8.19 6.93
C VAL A 40 2.85 8.66 8.34
N TRP A 41 1.61 8.57 8.80
CA TRP A 41 1.22 9.14 10.09
C TRP A 41 0.23 8.27 10.85
N TYR A 42 0.20 8.45 12.16
CA TYR A 42 -0.76 7.83 13.07
C TYR A 42 -1.04 8.78 14.23
N VAL A 43 -2.30 9.21 14.36
CA VAL A 43 -2.75 10.05 15.47
C VAL A 43 -3.86 9.32 16.22
N GLN A 44 -3.74 9.26 17.55
CA GLN A 44 -4.78 8.74 18.44
C GLN A 44 -5.11 9.78 19.49
N GLN A 45 -6.39 10.04 19.70
CA GLN A 45 -6.91 10.87 20.79
C GLN A 45 -7.50 9.99 21.90
N ASP A 46 -7.46 10.49 23.14
CA ASP A 46 -8.17 9.88 24.26
C ASP A 46 -9.67 10.24 24.25
N GLY A 47 -10.43 9.71 25.21
CA GLY A 47 -11.87 9.98 25.33
C GLY A 47 -12.24 11.43 25.66
N TRP A 48 -11.25 12.27 25.99
CA TRP A 48 -11.41 13.69 26.28
C TRP A 48 -10.92 14.57 25.12
N GLY A 49 -10.46 13.98 24.02
CA GLY A 49 -9.96 14.68 22.83
C GLY A 49 -8.51 15.14 22.93
N ASN A 50 -7.75 14.73 23.96
CA ASN A 50 -6.32 15.02 24.01
C ASN A 50 -5.54 14.06 23.12
N THR A 51 -4.51 14.55 22.45
CA THR A 51 -3.58 13.70 21.69
C THR A 51 -2.88 12.73 22.64
N LYS A 52 -3.14 11.45 22.45
CA LYS A 52 -2.47 10.34 23.15
C LYS A 52 -1.21 9.91 22.39
N TYR A 53 -1.31 9.78 21.07
CA TYR A 53 -0.19 9.51 20.18
C TYR A 53 -0.24 10.41 18.95
N ASP A 54 0.93 10.85 18.51
CA ASP A 54 1.15 11.48 17.21
C ASP A 54 2.48 10.98 16.67
N VAL A 55 2.43 10.05 15.72
CA VAL A 55 3.60 9.37 15.17
C VAL A 55 3.66 9.67 13.69
N THR A 56 4.83 10.10 13.21
CA THR A 56 5.03 10.40 11.79
C THR A 56 6.34 9.80 11.30
N PHE A 57 6.33 9.30 10.08
CA PHE A 57 7.53 9.03 9.32
C PHE A 57 7.61 10.02 8.16
N ASN A 58 8.73 10.72 8.05
CA ASN A 58 9.03 11.66 6.98
C ASN A 58 10.33 11.25 6.29
N GLY A 59 10.29 11.03 4.99
CA GLY A 59 11.47 10.59 4.26
C GLY A 59 11.27 10.47 2.76
N ILE A 60 12.04 9.57 2.18
CA ILE A 60 12.00 9.22 0.77
C ILE A 60 11.96 7.70 0.61
N VAL A 61 11.35 7.27 -0.49
CA VAL A 61 11.40 5.90 -0.97
C VAL A 61 11.86 5.91 -2.42
N SER A 62 12.88 5.11 -2.70
CA SER A 62 13.59 5.14 -3.97
C SER A 62 13.72 3.75 -4.59
N PRO A 63 13.66 3.66 -5.93
CA PRO A 63 14.08 2.48 -6.66
C PRO A 63 15.60 2.27 -6.53
N ASP A 64 16.03 1.03 -6.28
CA ASP A 64 17.44 0.59 -6.26
C ASP A 64 17.69 -0.59 -7.25
N GLY A 65 17.28 -0.42 -8.50
CA GLY A 65 17.29 -1.47 -9.54
C GLY A 65 16.07 -2.41 -9.50
N PRO A 66 15.76 -3.14 -10.59
CA PRO A 66 14.43 -3.69 -10.91
C PRO A 66 13.65 -4.38 -9.77
N GLU A 67 14.36 -5.02 -8.86
CA GLU A 67 13.79 -5.84 -7.78
C GLU A 67 14.07 -5.31 -6.37
N HIS A 68 14.62 -4.10 -6.23
CA HIS A 68 14.98 -3.52 -4.94
C HIS A 68 14.45 -2.10 -4.75
N TYR A 69 14.45 -1.69 -3.49
CA TYR A 69 14.13 -0.33 -3.06
C TYR A 69 14.92 0.05 -1.81
N THR A 70 15.02 1.35 -1.58
CA THR A 70 15.50 1.94 -0.33
C THR A 70 14.43 2.83 0.28
N ILE A 71 14.41 2.89 1.61
CA ILE A 71 13.63 3.85 2.39
C ILE A 71 14.62 4.57 3.30
N ASP A 72 14.57 5.89 3.31
CA ASP A 72 15.46 6.72 4.11
C ASP A 72 14.68 7.91 4.69
N GLY A 73 14.75 8.14 5.99
CA GLY A 73 13.99 9.21 6.63
C GLY A 73 14.07 9.20 8.15
N GLU A 74 13.14 9.90 8.79
CA GLU A 74 13.04 10.02 10.24
C GLU A 74 11.66 9.56 10.71
N LEU A 75 11.66 8.74 11.76
CA LEU A 75 10.48 8.37 12.53
C LEU A 75 10.43 9.26 13.78
N ASP A 76 9.43 10.12 13.84
CA ASP A 76 9.14 11.00 14.97
C ASP A 76 7.88 10.55 15.69
N GLY A 77 7.81 10.79 16.99
CA GLY A 77 6.76 10.26 17.85
C GLY A 77 6.56 11.10 19.09
N TYR A 78 5.33 11.55 19.29
CA TYR A 78 4.83 12.05 20.55
C TYR A 78 3.93 11.00 21.21
N CYS A 79 4.18 10.75 22.50
CA CYS A 79 3.39 9.85 23.33
C CYS A 79 3.00 10.59 24.62
N SER A 80 1.71 10.54 24.98
CA SER A 80 1.22 11.27 26.14
C SER A 80 1.81 10.72 27.46
N HIS A 81 2.02 11.64 28.38
CA HIS A 81 2.52 11.32 29.71
C HIS A 81 1.32 10.82 30.53
N GLY A 82 1.31 9.55 30.90
CA GLY A 82 0.17 8.96 31.62
C GLY A 82 0.05 7.45 31.50
N ALA A 83 0.77 6.84 30.57
CA ALA A 83 0.87 5.39 30.52
C ALA A 83 1.70 4.85 31.69
N ALA A 84 1.23 3.74 32.29
CA ALA A 84 1.95 3.08 33.38
C ALA A 84 3.24 2.39 32.92
N THR A 85 3.39 2.15 31.62
CA THR A 85 4.57 1.53 31.00
C THR A 85 5.21 2.47 29.99
N ARG A 86 6.51 2.27 29.75
CA ARG A 86 7.22 2.95 28.66
C ARG A 86 6.51 2.64 27.33
N GLN A 87 6.22 3.67 26.55
CA GLN A 87 5.56 3.55 25.25
C GLN A 87 6.59 3.54 24.14
N SER A 88 6.31 2.80 23.06
CA SER A 88 7.15 2.76 21.87
C SER A 88 6.35 3.09 20.62
N VAL A 89 7.05 3.64 19.64
CA VAL A 89 6.57 3.84 18.28
C VAL A 89 7.17 2.80 17.36
N THR A 90 6.52 2.55 16.23
CA THR A 90 6.98 1.58 15.24
C THR A 90 6.76 2.08 13.82
N PHE A 91 7.73 1.81 12.96
CA PHE A 91 7.67 1.96 11.51
C PHE A 91 7.59 0.57 10.88
N GLY A 92 6.48 0.29 10.20
CA GLY A 92 6.25 -0.93 9.45
C GLY A 92 6.43 -0.71 7.95
N TYR A 93 7.03 -1.67 7.27
CA TYR A 93 7.19 -1.65 5.81
C TYR A 93 7.10 -3.05 5.21
N ARG A 94 6.64 -3.15 3.97
CA ARG A 94 6.65 -4.38 3.16
C ARG A 94 6.60 -4.08 1.67
N ASN A 95 6.95 -5.06 0.84
CA ASN A 95 6.53 -5.06 -0.57
C ASN A 95 5.05 -5.46 -0.68
N TRP A 96 4.42 -5.16 -1.82
CA TRP A 96 3.04 -5.58 -2.13
C TRP A 96 2.82 -7.07 -1.85
N ASN A 97 1.82 -7.39 -1.03
CA ASN A 97 1.50 -8.76 -0.55
C ASN A 97 2.65 -9.48 0.20
N GLY A 98 3.69 -8.76 0.60
CA GLY A 98 4.80 -9.28 1.39
C GLY A 98 4.48 -9.43 2.88
N THR A 99 5.49 -9.90 3.61
CA THR A 99 5.46 -9.92 5.09
C THR A 99 5.86 -8.56 5.63
N TRP A 100 5.21 -8.12 6.71
CA TRP A 100 5.57 -6.89 7.40
C TRP A 100 6.91 -7.02 8.11
N HIS A 101 7.76 -6.02 7.91
CA HIS A 101 8.96 -5.79 8.69
C HIS A 101 8.77 -4.54 9.54
N TYR A 102 9.39 -4.51 10.72
CA TYR A 102 9.20 -3.42 11.67
C TYR A 102 10.54 -2.91 12.21
N LYS A 103 10.61 -1.60 12.45
CA LYS A 103 11.64 -0.93 13.24
C LYS A 103 10.93 -0.11 14.31
N SER A 104 11.27 -0.35 15.57
CA SER A 104 10.62 0.31 16.71
C SER A 104 11.64 1.07 17.53
N ALA A 105 11.19 2.15 18.15
CA ALA A 105 11.98 2.98 19.06
C ALA A 105 11.09 3.41 20.23
N TRP A 106 11.70 3.71 21.38
CA TRP A 106 10.94 4.28 22.48
C TRP A 106 10.56 5.73 22.19
N CYS A 107 9.42 6.21 22.69
CA CYS A 107 8.95 7.58 22.38
C CYS A 107 9.87 8.68 22.94
N ASP A 108 10.70 8.37 23.93
CA ASP A 108 11.71 9.27 24.49
C ASP A 108 13.05 9.22 23.72
N GLU A 109 13.15 8.38 22.70
CA GLU A 109 14.30 8.26 21.79
C GLU A 109 14.02 8.87 20.41
N THR A 110 12.78 9.27 20.12
CA THR A 110 12.41 9.93 18.87
C THR A 110 12.80 11.41 18.86
N PRO A 111 13.15 11.97 17.68
CA PRO A 111 13.15 11.34 16.37
C PRO A 111 14.32 10.36 16.15
N VAL A 112 14.07 9.27 15.43
CA VAL A 112 15.08 8.28 15.05
C VAL A 112 15.22 8.16 13.53
N HIS A 113 16.45 8.06 13.05
CA HIS A 113 16.71 7.84 11.64
C HIS A 113 16.41 6.38 11.23
N ILE A 114 15.70 6.22 10.12
CA ILE A 114 15.35 4.93 9.53
C ILE A 114 16.01 4.85 8.15
N SER A 115 16.88 3.85 7.99
CA SER A 115 17.43 3.46 6.71
C SER A 115 17.19 1.97 6.47
N VAL A 116 16.56 1.65 5.34
CA VAL A 116 16.14 0.30 4.96
C VAL A 116 16.50 0.07 3.49
N ARG A 117 16.98 -1.14 3.21
CA ARG A 117 17.04 -1.69 1.86
C ARG A 117 16.17 -2.94 1.83
N GLY A 118 15.29 -3.04 0.84
CA GLY A 118 14.35 -4.15 0.71
C GLY A 118 14.25 -4.68 -0.72
N THR A 119 13.53 -5.78 -0.87
CA THR A 119 13.22 -6.41 -2.16
C THR A 119 11.77 -6.18 -2.53
N ARG A 120 11.48 -5.99 -3.81
CA ARG A 120 10.12 -5.90 -4.36
C ARG A 120 10.07 -6.62 -5.71
N HIS A 121 8.86 -6.97 -6.13
CA HIS A 121 8.66 -7.35 -7.53
C HIS A 121 8.90 -6.15 -8.44
N ASP A 122 9.33 -6.40 -9.67
CA ASP A 122 9.41 -5.36 -10.69
C ASP A 122 8.05 -4.67 -10.87
N GLY A 123 8.06 -3.34 -10.90
CA GLY A 123 6.85 -2.51 -10.87
C GLY A 123 5.99 -2.60 -9.59
N GLY A 124 6.39 -3.39 -8.60
CA GLY A 124 5.68 -3.56 -7.33
C GLY A 124 5.74 -2.31 -6.43
N SER A 125 4.73 -2.13 -5.58
CA SER A 125 4.69 -1.05 -4.59
C SER A 125 5.39 -1.41 -3.29
N VAL A 126 5.84 -0.39 -2.59
CA VAL A 126 6.26 -0.44 -1.18
C VAL A 126 5.12 0.10 -0.33
N GLU A 127 4.73 -0.65 0.69
CA GLU A 127 3.71 -0.27 1.65
C GLU A 127 4.36 0.12 2.97
N MET A 128 3.86 1.18 3.60
CA MET A 128 4.37 1.68 4.87
C MET A 128 3.24 1.98 5.84
N ILE A 129 3.51 1.78 7.13
CA ILE A 129 2.64 2.14 8.25
C ILE A 129 3.48 2.68 9.39
N VAL A 130 2.89 3.52 10.22
CA VAL A 130 3.41 3.84 11.55
C VAL A 130 2.38 3.53 12.62
N GLY A 131 2.84 3.32 13.84
CA GLY A 131 1.98 3.00 14.96
C GLY A 131 2.65 3.24 16.30
N ALA A 132 1.87 3.08 17.37
CA ALA A 132 2.34 3.17 18.76
C ALA A 132 1.73 2.06 19.62
N THR A 133 2.33 1.80 20.77
CA THR A 133 1.81 0.83 21.74
C THR A 133 0.44 1.23 22.28
N SER A 134 -0.54 0.33 22.27
CA SER A 134 -1.95 0.63 22.61
C SER A 134 -2.22 0.79 24.12
N GLY A 135 -1.20 0.74 24.98
CA GLY A 135 -1.33 0.85 26.43
C GLY A 135 -1.86 -0.41 27.12
N VAL A 136 -2.23 -1.45 26.36
CA VAL A 136 -2.71 -2.75 26.87
C VAL A 136 -1.87 -3.87 26.23
N PHE A 137 -1.15 -4.64 27.06
CA PHE A 137 -0.33 -5.80 26.65
C PHE A 137 0.72 -5.56 25.54
N ASN A 138 1.29 -4.35 25.40
CA ASN A 138 2.27 -4.02 24.36
C ASN A 138 1.82 -4.37 22.92
N LEU A 139 0.51 -4.38 22.67
CA LEU A 139 -0.01 -4.45 21.32
C LEU A 139 0.22 -3.12 20.61
N TYR A 140 0.29 -3.12 19.28
CA TYR A 140 0.44 -1.92 18.49
C TYR A 140 -0.87 -1.57 17.79
N ASP A 141 -1.24 -0.31 17.89
CA ASP A 141 -2.24 0.31 17.02
C ASP A 141 -1.50 1.01 15.88
N TYR A 142 -2.04 0.90 14.66
CA TYR A 142 -1.43 1.43 13.45
C TYR A 142 -2.33 2.44 12.76
N GLY A 143 -1.70 3.39 12.06
CA GLY A 143 -2.36 4.30 11.14
C GLY A 143 -2.74 3.65 9.80
N PRO A 144 -3.19 4.46 8.83
CA PRO A 144 -3.44 3.97 7.48
C PRO A 144 -2.17 3.41 6.83
N VAL A 145 -2.36 2.43 5.94
CA VAL A 145 -1.31 1.94 5.05
C VAL A 145 -1.12 2.92 3.89
N GLU A 146 0.09 3.41 3.73
CA GLU A 146 0.48 4.25 2.59
C GLU A 146 1.18 3.42 1.53
N PHE A 147 0.86 3.69 0.25
CA PHE A 147 1.31 2.89 -0.90
C PHE A 147 2.17 3.73 -1.83
N TYR A 148 3.41 3.30 -2.05
CA TYR A 148 4.38 3.99 -2.89
C TYR A 148 4.74 3.16 -4.13
N LYS A 149 4.37 3.65 -5.31
CA LYS A 149 4.72 3.05 -6.60
C LYS A 149 5.93 3.76 -7.19
N ILE A 150 7.11 3.21 -6.93
CA ILE A 150 8.41 3.81 -7.29
C ILE A 150 8.94 3.42 -8.68
N GLY A 151 8.15 2.68 -9.48
CA GLY A 151 8.41 2.41 -10.90
C GLY A 151 9.64 1.53 -11.22
N TYR A 152 9.78 1.12 -12.48
CA TYR A 152 11.02 0.91 -13.25
C TYR A 152 10.78 1.18 -14.74
#